data_AF-A0A3M0Z1F6-F1
#
_entry.id   AF-A0A3M0Z1F6-F1
#
_cell.length_a   1.000
_cell.length_b   1.000
_cell.length_c   1.000
_cell.angle_alpha   90.00
_cell.angle_beta   90.00
_cell.angle_gamma   90.00
#
_symmetry.space_group_name_H-M   'P 1'
#
loop_
_entity.id
_entity.type
_entity.pdbx_description
1 polymer ?
#
loop_
_entity_poly.entity_id
_entity_poly.type
_entity_poly.pdbx_seq_one_letter_code
_entity_poly.pdbx_strand_id
1 'polypeptide(L)'
;MKNTLIASLVAALIAFVFQAMSWMVLPIHHNSFKYTPGQDAVIEALQAHLPEDGMYMIPMPDPATTTAEQQAEFNEAMVGKPWAIVNYHQAWDND
;
A
#
# COMPACT_ATOMS: atom_id res chain seq x y z
N MET A 1 22.28 31.64 12.07
CA MET A 1 20.82 31.66 11.83
C MET A 1 20.45 32.02 10.39
N LYS A 2 20.93 33.14 9.82
CA LYS A 2 20.68 33.49 8.40
C LYS A 2 21.02 32.36 7.41
N ASN A 3 22.20 31.77 7.56
CA ASN A 3 22.67 30.71 6.66
C ASN A 3 21.81 29.44 6.79
N THR A 4 21.35 29.13 8.00
CA THR A 4 20.42 28.03 8.26
C THR A 4 19.09 28.28 7.58
N LEU A 5 18.53 29.49 7.70
CA LEU A 5 17.27 29.84 7.05
C LEU A 5 17.36 29.73 5.52
N ILE A 6 18.43 30.26 4.93
CA ILE A 6 18.65 30.18 3.48
C ILE A 6 18.82 28.72 3.05
N ALA A 7 19.61 27.92 3.78
CA ALA A 7 19.78 26.51 3.48
C ALA A 7 18.45 25.73 3.54
N SER A 8 17.63 25.98 4.56
CA SER A 8 16.31 25.35 4.69
C SER A 8 15.36 25.74 3.55
N LEU A 9 15.37 27.01 3.13
CA LEU A 9 14.54 27.47 2.00
C LEU A 9 14.97 26.83 0.68
N VAL A 10 16.28 26.72 0.44
CA VAL A 10 16.81 26.05 -0.76
C VAL A 10 16.44 24.56 -0.75
N ALA A 11 16.58 23.87 0.38
CA ALA A 11 16.19 22.47 0.50
C ALA A 11 14.68 22.26 0.26
N ALA A 12 13.84 23.13 0.82
CA ALA A 12 12.39 23.08 0.61
C ALA A 12 12.03 23.31 -0.87
N LEU A 13 12.68 24.27 -1.53
CA LEU A 13 12.45 24.54 -2.95
C LEU A 13 12.87 23.35 -3.83
N ILE A 14 14.02 22.73 -3.55
CA ILE A 14 14.48 21.55 -4.26
C ILE A 14 13.49 20.40 -4.08
N ALA A 15 13.03 20.14 -2.86
CA ALA A 15 12.04 19.11 -2.58
C ALA A 15 10.71 19.37 -3.30
N PHE A 16 10.23 20.61 -3.30
CA PHE A 16 9.01 21.02 -4.00
C PHE A 16 9.10 20.79 -5.51
N VAL A 17 10.19 21.22 -6.14
CA VAL A 17 10.41 21.02 -7.58
C VAL A 17 10.54 19.54 -7.91
N PHE A 18 11.25 18.76 -7.09
CA PHE A 18 11.35 17.31 -7.28
C PHE A 18 9.99 16.61 -7.20
N GLN A 19 9.15 16.96 -6.20
CA GLN A 19 7.80 16.43 -6.08
C GLN A 19 6.93 16.80 -7.30
N ALA A 20 6.98 18.06 -7.73
CA ALA A 20 6.27 18.52 -8.92
C ALA A 20 6.69 17.74 -10.18
N MET A 21 8.00 17.56 -10.38
CA MET A 21 8.52 16.78 -11.50
C MET A 21 8.17 15.30 -11.38
N SER A 22 8.16 14.72 -10.18
CA SER A 22 7.85 13.29 -9.97
C SER A 22 6.40 12.95 -10.30
N TRP A 23 5.49 13.94 -10.34
CA TRP A 23 4.07 13.78 -10.67
C TRP A 23 3.72 14.23 -12.09
N MET A 24 4.34 15.30 -12.60
CA MET A 24 3.94 15.88 -13.90
C MET A 24 4.79 15.44 -15.08
N VAL A 25 6.09 15.19 -14.85
CA VAL A 25 7.08 15.03 -15.95
C VAL A 25 7.68 13.64 -15.95
N LEU A 26 7.96 13.10 -14.76
CA LEU A 26 8.55 11.79 -14.59
C LEU A 26 7.42 10.79 -14.25
N PRO A 27 7.22 9.71 -15.02
CA PRO A 27 6.14 8.74 -14.78
C PRO A 27 6.49 7.80 -13.61
N ILE A 28 7.14 8.30 -12.55
CA ILE A 28 7.64 7.49 -11.44
C ILE A 28 6.48 6.83 -10.68
N HIS A 29 5.30 7.43 -10.72
CA HIS A 29 4.06 6.96 -10.11
C HIS A 29 3.23 6.01 -11.01
N HIS A 30 3.53 5.90 -12.31
CA HIS A 30 2.74 5.07 -13.23
C HIS A 30 2.82 3.56 -12.91
N ASN A 31 3.87 3.12 -12.20
CA ASN A 31 4.03 1.73 -11.81
C ASN A 31 3.37 1.37 -10.47
N SER A 32 2.71 2.33 -9.80
CA SER A 32 2.09 2.10 -8.49
C SER A 32 0.90 1.15 -8.56
N PHE A 33 0.18 1.13 -9.69
CA PHE A 33 -0.95 0.23 -9.92
C PHE A 33 -0.68 -0.61 -11.17
N LYS A 34 -0.85 -1.93 -11.05
CA LYS A 34 -0.70 -2.85 -12.17
C LYS A 34 -2.08 -3.29 -12.63
N TYR A 35 -2.32 -3.19 -13.93
CA TYR A 35 -3.49 -3.82 -14.56
C TYR A 35 -3.32 -5.33 -14.58
N THR A 36 -4.42 -6.06 -14.38
CA THR A 36 -4.51 -7.49 -14.62
C THR A 36 -5.81 -7.81 -15.37
N PRO A 37 -5.78 -8.63 -16.42
CA PRO A 37 -7.01 -9.05 -17.09
C PRO A 37 -7.93 -9.89 -16.18
N GLY A 38 -7.43 -10.42 -15.07
CA GLY A 38 -8.23 -11.20 -14.10
C GLY A 38 -8.89 -10.35 -13.01
N GLN A 39 -8.96 -9.02 -13.17
CA GLN A 39 -9.45 -8.11 -12.13
C GLN A 39 -10.89 -8.42 -11.66
N ASP A 40 -11.77 -8.87 -12.56
CA ASP A 40 -13.17 -9.17 -12.23
C ASP A 40 -13.27 -10.37 -11.27
N ALA A 41 -12.48 -11.41 -11.49
CA ALA A 41 -12.42 -12.56 -10.59
C ALA A 41 -11.79 -12.20 -9.24
N VAL A 42 -10.79 -11.31 -9.25
CA VAL A 42 -10.18 -10.82 -8.01
C VAL A 42 -11.19 -10.03 -7.20
N ILE A 43 -11.91 -9.08 -7.80
CA ILE A 43 -12.88 -8.25 -7.06
C ILE A 43 -14.07 -9.08 -6.55
N GLU A 44 -14.53 -10.08 -7.32
CA GLU A 44 -15.58 -11.00 -6.88
C GLU A 44 -15.16 -11.78 -5.63
N ALA A 45 -13.94 -12.32 -5.61
CA ALA A 45 -13.42 -13.04 -4.45
C ALA A 45 -13.24 -12.13 -3.22
N LEU A 46 -12.78 -10.90 -3.42
CA LEU A 46 -12.68 -9.92 -2.34
C LEU A 46 -14.06 -9.56 -1.79
N GLN A 47 -15.05 -9.31 -2.65
CA GLN A 47 -16.41 -8.99 -2.25
C GLN A 47 -17.09 -10.12 -1.46
N ALA A 48 -16.80 -11.37 -1.79
CA ALA A 48 -17.36 -12.53 -1.09
C ALA A 48 -16.78 -12.73 0.33
N HIS A 49 -15.60 -12.17 0.62
CA HIS A 49 -14.83 -12.51 1.82
C HIS A 49 -14.43 -11.31 2.70
N LEU A 50 -14.45 -10.09 2.17
CA LEU A 50 -14.12 -8.86 2.91
C LEU A 50 -15.41 -8.11 3.28
N PRO A 51 -15.81 -8.12 4.56
CA PRO A 51 -17.12 -7.64 4.97
C PRO A 51 -17.23 -6.11 5.06
N GLU A 52 -16.10 -5.40 5.10
CA GLU A 52 -16.02 -3.97 5.42
C GLU A 52 -14.91 -3.29 4.60
N ASP A 53 -14.98 -1.96 4.51
CA ASP A 53 -13.89 -1.14 3.98
C ASP A 53 -12.65 -1.24 4.87
N GLY A 54 -11.45 -1.31 4.28
CA GLY A 54 -10.22 -1.32 5.06
C GLY A 54 -8.97 -1.82 4.35
N MET A 55 -7.87 -1.87 5.10
CA MET A 55 -6.58 -2.41 4.67
C MET A 55 -6.37 -3.81 5.24
N TYR A 56 -6.24 -4.80 4.38
CA TYR A 56 -6.07 -6.20 4.74
C TYR A 56 -4.70 -6.71 4.30
N MET A 57 -3.97 -7.35 5.21
CA MET A 57 -2.80 -8.16 4.88
C MET A 57 -3.23 -9.62 4.76
N ILE A 58 -2.95 -10.27 3.63
CA ILE A 58 -3.46 -11.62 3.34
C ILE A 58 -2.32 -12.52 2.82
N PRO A 59 -2.13 -13.73 3.39
CA PRO A 59 -2.76 -14.21 4.63
C PRO A 59 -2.19 -13.51 5.86
N MET A 60 -2.99 -13.43 6.92
CA MET A 60 -2.57 -12.97 8.25
C MET A 60 -3.29 -13.83 9.29
N PRO A 61 -2.59 -14.32 10.33
CA PRO A 61 -3.22 -15.06 11.42
C PRO A 61 -4.08 -14.11 12.28
N ASP A 62 -5.12 -14.66 12.91
CA ASP A 62 -6.01 -13.87 13.76
C ASP A 62 -5.25 -13.35 15.00
N PRO A 63 -5.05 -12.04 15.15
CA PRO A 63 -4.27 -11.48 16.24
C PRO A 63 -4.92 -11.68 17.61
N ALA A 64 -6.22 -11.94 17.68
CA ALA A 64 -6.94 -12.15 18.94
C ALA A 64 -6.74 -13.56 19.50
N THR A 65 -6.43 -14.54 18.66
CA THR A 65 -6.39 -15.96 19.04
C THR A 65 -5.03 -16.62 18.84
N THR A 66 -4.12 -15.99 18.09
CA THR A 66 -2.82 -16.57 17.73
C THR A 66 -1.79 -16.38 18.84
N THR A 67 -1.14 -17.48 19.26
CA THR A 67 -0.01 -17.43 20.21
C THR A 67 1.28 -16.99 19.54
N ALA A 68 2.27 -16.57 20.32
CA ALA A 68 3.59 -16.20 19.79
C ALA A 68 4.29 -17.35 19.03
N GLU A 69 4.09 -18.59 19.46
CA GLU A 69 4.63 -19.79 18.80
C GLU A 69 3.96 -20.02 17.45
N GLN A 70 2.62 -19.98 17.39
CA GLN A 70 1.86 -20.09 16.14
C GLN A 70 2.21 -18.97 15.16
N GLN A 71 2.48 -17.76 15.66
CA GLN A 71 2.94 -16.66 14.84
C GLN A 71 4.32 -16.94 14.22
N ALA A 72 5.25 -17.54 14.99
CA ALA A 72 6.57 -17.90 14.48
C ALA A 72 6.47 -19.00 13.41
N GLU A 73 5.68 -20.04 13.65
CA GLU A 73 5.41 -21.12 12.69
C GLU A 73 4.77 -20.57 11.41
N PHE A 74 3.79 -19.66 11.53
CA PHE A 74 3.18 -18.99 10.38
C PHE A 74 4.22 -18.22 9.56
N ASN A 75 5.11 -17.46 10.21
CA ASN A 75 6.14 -16.69 9.53
C ASN A 75 7.11 -17.60 8.75
N GLU A 76 7.53 -18.72 9.34
CA GLU A 76 8.36 -19.72 8.66
C GLU A 76 7.61 -20.36 7.49
N ALA A 77 6.34 -20.71 7.69
CA ALA A 77 5.51 -21.31 6.66
C ALA A 77 5.20 -20.36 5.49
N MET A 78 5.32 -19.04 5.69
CA MET A 78 5.07 -18.02 4.66
C MET A 78 6.28 -17.72 3.77
N VAL A 79 7.46 -18.23 4.10
CA VAL A 79 8.67 -18.01 3.29
C VAL A 79 8.46 -18.52 1.86
N GLY A 80 8.61 -17.63 0.88
CA GLY A 80 8.45 -17.93 -0.55
C GLY A 80 7.01 -18.04 -1.04
N LYS A 81 6.00 -17.81 -0.18
CA LYS A 81 4.59 -17.85 -0.58
C LYS A 81 4.05 -16.48 -1.01
N PRO A 82 3.00 -16.44 -1.85
CA PRO A 82 2.32 -15.20 -2.18
C PRO A 82 1.70 -14.54 -0.95
N TRP A 83 1.74 -13.22 -0.93
CA TRP A 83 1.03 -12.38 0.03
C TRP A 83 0.56 -11.11 -0.67
N ALA A 84 -0.45 -10.46 -0.11
CA ALA A 84 -0.99 -9.22 -0.62
C ALA A 84 -1.34 -8.25 0.51
N ILE A 85 -1.27 -6.96 0.20
CA ILE A 85 -1.96 -5.92 0.95
C ILE A 85 -3.08 -5.41 0.04
N VAL A 86 -4.31 -5.45 0.54
CA VAL A 86 -5.51 -5.03 -0.19
C VAL A 86 -6.10 -3.82 0.54
N ASN A 87 -6.16 -2.67 -0.12
CA ASN A 87 -7.01 -1.58 0.29
C ASN A 87 -8.36 -1.77 -0.41
N TYR A 88 -9.36 -2.23 0.34
CA TYR A 88 -10.67 -2.62 -0.17
C TYR A 88 -11.72 -1.57 0.18
N HIS A 89 -12.58 -1.29 -0.79
CA HIS A 89 -13.75 -0.42 -0.68
C HIS A 89 -14.94 -1.14 -1.30
N GLN A 90 -16.05 -1.23 -0.57
CA GLN A 90 -17.26 -1.95 -1.01
C GLN A 90 -17.96 -1.25 -2.18
N ALA A 91 -17.85 0.07 -2.26
CA ALA A 91 -18.42 0.88 -3.31
C ALA A 91 -17.43 1.96 -3.75
N TRP A 92 -17.51 2.31 -5.03
CA TRP A 92 -16.83 3.49 -5.56
C TRP A 92 -17.84 4.64 -5.56
N ASP A 93 -17.66 5.59 -4.64
CA ASP A 93 -18.45 6.82 -4.58
C ASP A 93 -17.63 7.99 -5.15
N ASN A 94 -18.28 8.84 -5.95
CA ASN A 94 -17.65 9.99 -6.62
C ASN A 94 -17.99 11.32 -5.90
N ASP A 95 -18.06 11.32 -4.57
CA ASP A 95 -18.35 12.53 -3.78
C ASP A 95 -17.23 13.59 -3.86
#